data_AF-A0A101GGC1-F1
#
_entry.id   AF-A0A101GGC1-F1
#
_cell.length_a   1.000
_cell.length_b   1.000
_cell.length_c   1.000
_cell.angle_alpha   90.00
_cell.angle_beta   90.00
_cell.angle_gamma   90.00
#
_symmetry.space_group_name_H-M   'P 1'
#
loop_
_entity.id
_entity.type
_entity.pdbx_description
1 polymer ?
#
loop_
_entity_poly.entity_id
_entity_poly.type
_entity_poly.pdbx_seq_one_letter_code
_entity_poly.pdbx_strand_id
1 'polypeptide(L)'
;MKLSEMKIDEFVKELASDSPAPGGGSVAALSGSLGAALVSMVSALTVGKEKYRDNREVMEKTGEEARELQTRLLELMEEDTKAFNAYMAALKLPKETEEQKARRKEAIQEATKGAIDVPLKTLEACRDVAALAET
;
A
#
# COMPACT_ATOMS: atom_id res chain seq x y z
N MET A 1 -8.42 12.01 -7.66
CA MET A 1 -8.19 10.82 -8.52
C MET A 1 -7.47 9.81 -7.66
N LYS A 2 -7.86 8.53 -7.67
CA LYS A 2 -7.08 7.49 -6.99
C LYS A 2 -5.79 7.25 -7.76
N LEU A 3 -4.68 7.07 -7.06
CA LEU A 3 -3.40 6.68 -7.64
C LEU A 3 -3.52 5.38 -8.42
N SER A 4 -4.31 4.43 -7.93
CA SER A 4 -4.55 3.14 -8.58
C SER A 4 -5.31 3.23 -9.93
N GLU A 5 -5.91 4.38 -10.23
CA GLU A 5 -6.68 4.61 -11.46
C GLU A 5 -5.88 5.41 -12.51
N MET A 6 -4.67 5.88 -12.16
CA MET A 6 -3.80 6.61 -13.07
C MET A 6 -3.21 5.69 -14.13
N LYS A 7 -2.92 6.24 -15.31
CA LYS A 7 -2.03 5.54 -16.24
C LYS A 7 -0.63 5.48 -15.63
N ILE A 8 0.11 4.43 -15.97
CA ILE A 8 1.47 4.22 -15.45
C ILE A 8 2.37 5.42 -15.77
N ASP A 9 2.29 5.98 -16.98
CA ASP A 9 3.11 7.13 -17.36
C ASP A 9 2.71 8.43 -16.64
N GLU A 10 1.43 8.58 -16.30
CA GLU A 10 0.92 9.69 -15.49
C GLU A 10 1.39 9.55 -14.04
N PHE A 11 1.28 8.36 -13.45
CA PHE A 11 1.78 8.08 -12.10
C PHE A 11 3.28 8.35 -11.98
N VAL A 12 4.07 7.92 -12.96
CA VAL A 12 5.53 8.15 -12.98
C VAL A 12 5.84 9.65 -13.08
N LYS A 13 5.09 10.42 -13.88
CA LYS A 13 5.26 11.89 -13.96
C LYS A 13 4.89 12.57 -12.64
N GLU A 14 3.79 12.16 -12.01
CA GLU A 14 3.36 12.70 -10.71
C GLU A 14 4.38 12.41 -9.61
N LEU A 15 4.90 11.17 -9.55
CA LEU A 15 5.95 10.78 -8.60
C LEU A 15 7.25 11.60 -8.79
N ALA A 16 7.56 12.02 -10.02
CA ALA A 16 8.74 12.82 -10.34
C ALA A 16 8.52 14.33 -10.18
N SER A 17 7.33 14.77 -9.76
CA SER A 17 6.99 16.18 -9.61
C SER A 17 7.45 16.77 -8.26
N ASP A 18 7.11 18.03 -8.00
CA ASP A 18 7.26 18.69 -6.69
C ASP A 18 6.09 18.42 -5.74
N SER A 19 5.16 17.53 -6.12
CA SER A 19 4.03 17.09 -5.30
C SER A 19 4.51 16.36 -4.04
N PRO A 20 3.93 16.65 -2.86
CA PRO A 20 4.31 16.00 -1.60
C PRO A 20 4.01 14.49 -1.54
N ALA A 21 3.08 14.01 -2.38
CA ALA A 21 2.69 12.60 -2.48
C ALA A 21 2.09 12.34 -3.87
N PRO A 22 2.27 11.14 -4.47
CA PRO A 22 2.77 9.89 -3.90
C PRO A 22 4.28 9.90 -3.63
N GLY A 23 4.70 9.07 -2.67
CA GLY A 23 6.09 8.95 -2.24
C GLY A 23 6.58 7.50 -2.15
N GLY A 24 7.67 7.28 -1.41
CA GLY A 24 8.29 5.96 -1.27
C GLY A 24 7.35 4.90 -0.66
N GLY A 25 6.50 5.27 0.30
CA GLY A 25 5.53 4.34 0.89
C GLY A 25 4.48 3.86 -0.12
N SER A 26 3.97 4.81 -0.92
CA SER A 26 3.06 4.54 -2.03
C SER A 26 3.68 3.59 -3.07
N VAL A 27 4.95 3.82 -3.44
CA VAL A 27 5.69 2.95 -4.37
C VAL A 27 5.98 1.57 -3.77
N ALA A 28 6.29 1.47 -2.47
CA ALA A 28 6.48 0.19 -1.79
C ALA A 28 5.18 -0.65 -1.81
N ALA A 29 4.05 -0.01 -1.53
CA ALA A 29 2.74 -0.66 -1.58
C ALA A 29 2.37 -1.10 -3.00
N LEU A 30 2.59 -0.23 -4.01
CA LEU A 30 2.41 -0.61 -5.42
C LEU A 30 3.29 -1.80 -5.82
N SER A 31 4.55 -1.80 -5.40
CA SER A 31 5.49 -2.90 -5.70
C SER A 31 5.03 -4.23 -5.08
N GLY A 32 4.55 -4.20 -3.84
CA GLY A 32 3.94 -5.37 -3.20
C GLY A 32 2.69 -5.85 -3.95
N SER A 33 1.85 -4.93 -4.40
CA SER A 33 0.64 -5.23 -5.20
C SER A 33 0.98 -5.96 -6.50
N LEU A 34 2.03 -5.52 -7.20
CA LEU A 34 2.53 -6.18 -8.40
C LEU A 34 3.06 -7.59 -8.10
N GLY A 35 3.76 -7.77 -6.96
CA GLY A 35 4.19 -9.07 -6.47
C GLY A 35 3.01 -10.03 -6.23
N ALA A 36 1.98 -9.56 -5.54
CA ALA A 36 0.76 -10.32 -5.28
C ALA A 36 0.03 -10.70 -6.59
N ALA A 37 -0.02 -9.77 -7.55
CA ALA A 37 -0.58 -10.05 -8.87
C ALA A 37 0.18 -11.16 -9.61
N LEU A 38 1.51 -11.22 -9.48
CA LEU A 38 2.33 -12.28 -10.06
C LEU A 38 2.05 -13.64 -9.40
N VAL A 39 1.92 -13.69 -8.07
CA VAL A 39 1.55 -14.92 -7.34
C VAL A 39 0.18 -15.42 -7.80
N SER A 40 -0.81 -14.54 -7.90
CA SER A 40 -2.15 -14.86 -8.41
C SER A 40 -2.10 -15.39 -9.85
N MET A 41 -1.31 -14.77 -10.73
CA MET A 41 -1.13 -15.21 -12.11
C MET A 41 -0.54 -16.62 -12.19
N VAL A 42 0.54 -16.90 -11.44
CA VAL A 42 1.18 -18.22 -11.43
C VAL A 42 0.25 -19.28 -10.88
N SER A 43 -0.47 -18.97 -9.80
CA SER A 43 -1.50 -19.83 -9.22
C SER A 43 -2.56 -20.24 -10.26
N ALA A 44 -3.11 -19.27 -11.00
CA ALA A 44 -4.08 -19.54 -12.06
C ALA A 44 -3.51 -20.40 -13.21
N LEU A 45 -2.26 -20.14 -13.62
CA LEU A 45 -1.57 -20.96 -14.64
C LEU A 45 -1.33 -22.39 -14.19
N THR A 46 -1.18 -22.63 -12.88
CA THR A 46 -0.98 -23.95 -12.29
C THR A 46 -2.30 -24.72 -12.23
N VAL A 47 -3.38 -24.08 -11.77
CA VAL A 47 -4.73 -24.67 -11.70
C VAL A 47 -5.20 -25.19 -13.07
N GLY A 48 -4.90 -24.44 -14.14
CA GLY A 48 -5.28 -24.81 -15.50
C GLY A 48 -4.52 -26.00 -16.11
N LYS A 49 -3.52 -26.59 -15.42
CA LYS A 49 -2.66 -27.65 -15.96
C LYS A 49 -2.96 -29.00 -15.31
N GLU A 50 -3.27 -30.00 -16.13
CA GLU A 50 -3.59 -31.36 -15.65
C GLU A 50 -2.46 -32.00 -14.84
N LYS A 51 -1.20 -31.73 -15.21
CA LYS A 51 -0.02 -32.25 -14.49
C LYS A 51 0.11 -31.76 -13.04
N TYR A 52 -0.67 -30.76 -12.62
CA TYR A 52 -0.68 -30.22 -11.26
C TYR A 52 -2.04 -30.43 -10.57
N ARG A 53 -2.82 -31.44 -11.00
CA ARG A 53 -4.16 -31.69 -10.45
C ARG A 53 -4.17 -31.83 -8.93
N ASP A 54 -3.16 -32.49 -8.37
CA ASP A 54 -3.06 -32.74 -6.93
C ASP A 54 -2.71 -31.46 -6.13
N ASN A 55 -2.29 -30.38 -6.79
CA ASN A 55 -1.98 -29.08 -6.19
C ASN A 55 -3.09 -28.04 -6.39
N ARG A 56 -4.20 -28.36 -7.09
CA ARG A 56 -5.21 -27.37 -7.49
C ARG A 56 -5.80 -26.61 -6.33
N GLU A 57 -6.25 -27.30 -5.30
CA GLU A 57 -6.90 -26.67 -4.13
C GLU A 57 -5.97 -25.65 -3.45
N VAL A 58 -4.71 -26.03 -3.25
CA VAL A 58 -3.69 -25.14 -2.66
C VAL A 58 -3.46 -23.92 -3.55
N MET A 59 -3.37 -24.11 -4.87
CA MET A 59 -3.12 -23.02 -5.82
C MET A 59 -4.34 -22.11 -6.00
N GLU A 60 -5.57 -22.64 -5.95
CA GLU A 60 -6.79 -21.83 -5.96
C GLU A 60 -6.82 -20.90 -4.76
N LYS A 61 -6.60 -21.46 -3.56
CA LYS A 61 -6.55 -20.69 -2.31
C LYS A 61 -5.42 -19.65 -2.33
N THR A 62 -4.21 -20.04 -2.74
CA THR A 62 -3.06 -19.12 -2.85
C THR A 62 -3.38 -17.96 -3.81
N GLY A 63 -4.03 -18.26 -4.93
CA GLY A 63 -4.44 -17.24 -5.89
C GLY A 63 -5.51 -16.29 -5.36
N GLU A 64 -6.43 -16.76 -4.52
CA GLU A 64 -7.43 -15.93 -3.83
C GLU A 64 -6.79 -14.99 -2.81
N GLU A 65 -5.98 -15.53 -1.89
CA GLU A 65 -5.26 -14.75 -0.88
C GLU A 65 -4.34 -13.69 -1.53
N ALA A 66 -3.67 -14.05 -2.64
CA ALA A 66 -2.86 -13.10 -3.40
C ALA A 66 -3.67 -11.96 -4.02
N ARG A 67 -4.91 -12.19 -4.48
CA ARG A 67 -5.79 -11.12 -5.00
C ARG A 67 -6.29 -10.20 -3.89
N GLU A 68 -6.55 -10.75 -2.71
CA GLU A 68 -6.91 -9.95 -1.54
C GLU A 68 -5.75 -9.05 -1.11
N LEU A 69 -4.54 -9.59 -1.02
CA LEU A 69 -3.33 -8.83 -0.72
C LEU A 69 -3.03 -7.77 -1.78
N GLN A 70 -3.20 -8.10 -3.07
CA GLN A 70 -3.08 -7.13 -4.16
C GLN A 70 -3.99 -5.92 -3.94
N THR A 71 -5.26 -6.17 -3.63
CA THR A 71 -6.25 -5.12 -3.37
C THR A 71 -5.87 -4.30 -2.15
N ARG A 72 -5.50 -4.98 -1.04
CA ARG A 72 -5.08 -4.32 0.19
C ARG A 72 -3.85 -3.42 0.00
N LEU A 73 -2.87 -3.86 -0.80
CA LEU A 73 -1.67 -3.10 -1.10
C LEU A 73 -1.97 -1.87 -1.96
N LEU A 74 -2.93 -1.94 -2.88
CA LEU A 74 -3.41 -0.75 -3.59
C LEU A 74 -4.12 0.25 -2.66
N GLU A 75 -4.87 -0.22 -1.66
CA GLU A 75 -5.46 0.66 -0.65
C GLU A 75 -4.40 1.31 0.24
N LEU A 76 -3.37 0.56 0.64
CA LEU A 76 -2.24 1.06 1.43
C LEU A 76 -1.46 2.16 0.70
N MET A 77 -1.36 2.08 -0.63
CA MET A 77 -0.81 3.16 -1.46
C MET A 77 -1.59 4.47 -1.28
N GLU A 78 -2.92 4.40 -1.24
CA GLU A 78 -3.78 5.58 -0.99
C GLU A 78 -3.70 6.06 0.46
N GLU A 79 -3.65 5.13 1.42
CA GLU A 79 -3.50 5.43 2.84
C GLU A 79 -2.20 6.18 3.13
N ASP A 80 -1.11 5.83 2.46
CA ASP A 80 0.21 6.47 2.62
C ASP A 80 0.15 7.95 2.23
N THR A 81 -0.46 8.23 1.07
CA THR A 81 -0.68 9.59 0.58
C THR A 81 -1.57 10.39 1.54
N LYS A 82 -2.65 9.79 2.06
CA LYS A 82 -3.54 10.44 3.03
C LYS A 82 -2.84 10.72 4.36
N ALA A 83 -2.06 9.77 4.87
CA ALA A 83 -1.33 9.91 6.12
C ALA A 83 -0.27 11.02 6.02
N PHE A 84 0.47 11.08 4.91
CA PHE A 84 1.43 12.14 4.66
C PHE A 84 0.76 13.52 4.60
N ASN A 85 -0.36 13.63 3.86
CA ASN A 85 -1.11 14.87 3.75
C ASN A 85 -1.68 15.34 5.11
N ALA A 86 -2.17 14.41 5.94
CA ALA A 86 -2.63 14.70 7.29
C ALA A 86 -1.50 15.23 8.17
N TYR A 87 -0.32 14.62 8.08
CA TYR A 87 0.87 15.08 8.80
C TYR A 87 1.29 16.49 8.36
N MET A 88 1.33 16.76 7.05
CA MET A 88 1.62 18.10 6.53
C MET A 88 0.59 19.14 6.94
N ALA A 89 -0.70 18.77 7.00
CA ALA A 89 -1.75 19.66 7.50
C ALA A 89 -1.57 19.97 8.99
N ALA A 90 -1.24 18.97 9.81
CA ALA A 90 -0.96 19.16 11.23
C ALA A 90 0.25 20.09 11.47
N LEU A 91 1.29 19.99 10.65
CA LEU A 91 2.45 20.88 10.71
C LEU A 91 2.10 22.35 10.43
N LYS A 92 1.09 22.60 9.59
CA LYS A 92 0.62 23.94 9.20
C LYS A 92 -0.33 24.60 10.21
N LEU A 93 -0.76 23.88 11.26
CA LEU A 93 -1.66 24.44 12.26
C LEU A 93 -1.04 25.67 12.97
N PRO A 94 -1.88 26.65 13.40
CA PRO A 94 -1.45 27.81 14.17
C PRO A 94 -0.68 27.44 15.44
N LYS A 95 0.17 28.35 15.93
CA LYS A 95 1.07 28.12 17.07
C LYS A 95 1.37 29.36 17.90
N GLU A 96 0.52 30.37 17.82
CA GLU A 96 0.70 31.67 18.45
C GLU A 96 0.27 31.65 19.92
N THR A 97 -0.83 30.96 20.25
CA THR A 97 -1.35 30.80 21.62
C THR A 97 -0.99 29.44 22.22
N GLU A 98 -1.01 29.32 23.56
CA GLU A 98 -0.78 28.05 24.24
C GLU A 98 -1.82 26.99 23.87
N GLU A 99 -3.09 27.38 23.70
CA GLU A 99 -4.14 26.47 23.23
C GLU A 99 -3.87 25.97 21.80
N GLN A 100 -3.43 26.85 20.90
CA GLN A 100 -3.05 26.48 19.53
C GLN A 100 -1.84 25.54 19.53
N LYS A 101 -0.82 25.81 20.34
CA LYS A 101 0.36 24.94 20.49
C LYS A 101 -0.03 23.55 21.00
N ALA A 102 -0.93 23.47 21.98
CA ALA A 102 -1.41 22.21 22.53
C ALA A 102 -2.15 21.38 21.46
N ARG A 103 -3.13 21.99 20.77
CA ARG A 103 -3.87 21.33 19.68
C ARG A 103 -2.98 20.90 18.53
N ARG A 104 -2.04 21.76 18.13
CA ARG A 104 -1.06 21.46 17.09
C ARG A 104 -0.19 20.26 17.47
N LYS A 105 0.29 20.21 18.72
CA LYS A 105 1.10 19.09 19.21
C LYS A 105 0.33 17.77 19.16
N GLU A 106 -0.92 17.77 19.60
CA GLU A 106 -1.78 16.59 19.57
C GLU A 106 -2.06 16.12 18.13
N ALA A 107 -2.41 17.04 17.24
CA ALA A 107 -2.65 16.74 15.82
C ALA A 107 -1.40 16.18 15.12
N ILE A 108 -0.21 16.73 15.40
CA ILE A 108 1.05 16.21 14.86
C ILE A 108 1.28 14.79 15.38
N GLN A 109 1.12 14.57 16.68
CA GLN A 109 1.35 13.25 17.28
C GLN A 109 0.43 12.19 16.66
N GLU A 110 -0.85 12.50 16.48
CA GLU A 110 -1.80 11.56 15.89
C GLU A 110 -1.51 11.30 14.41
N ALA A 111 -1.20 12.35 13.64
CA ALA A 111 -0.83 12.19 12.25
C ALA A 111 0.49 11.42 12.07
N THR A 112 1.46 11.58 12.99
CA THR A 112 2.71 10.82 12.99
C THR A 112 2.45 9.32 13.21
N LYS A 113 1.55 8.94 14.13
CA LYS A 113 1.17 7.53 14.29
C LYS A 113 0.60 6.97 12.99
N GLY A 114 -0.36 7.68 12.37
CA GLY A 114 -0.92 7.28 11.09
C GLY A 114 0.13 7.12 9.98
N ALA A 115 1.09 8.05 9.90
CA ALA A 115 2.19 8.00 8.94
C ALA A 115 3.17 6.84 9.18
N ILE A 116 3.25 6.30 10.41
CA ILE A 116 4.08 5.14 10.76
C ILE A 116 3.31 3.83 10.54
N ASP A 117 2.03 3.81 10.89
CA ASP A 117 1.18 2.61 10.80
C ASP A 117 1.02 2.11 9.36
N VAL A 118 0.94 3.01 8.38
CA VAL A 118 0.75 2.62 6.98
C VAL A 118 1.96 1.85 6.43
N PRO A 119 3.21 2.35 6.53
CA PRO A 119 4.40 1.58 6.16
C PRO A 119 4.51 0.22 6.88
N LEU A 120 4.12 0.14 8.16
CA LEU A 120 4.12 -1.13 8.90
C LEU A 120 3.16 -2.14 8.28
N LYS A 121 1.92 -1.72 8.00
CA LYS A 121 0.92 -2.58 7.33
C LYS A 121 1.35 -2.98 5.93
N THR A 122 2.03 -2.09 5.20
CA THR A 122 2.63 -2.40 3.90
C THR A 122 3.71 -3.47 4.03
N LEU A 123 4.59 -3.37 5.02
CA LEU A 123 5.62 -4.38 5.28
C LEU A 123 5.00 -5.75 5.61
N GLU A 124 3.98 -5.77 6.46
CA GLU A 124 3.26 -7.00 6.84
C GLU A 124 2.57 -7.64 5.63
N ALA A 125 1.87 -6.85 4.81
CA ALA A 125 1.24 -7.35 3.59
C ALA A 125 2.28 -7.88 2.58
N CYS A 126 3.42 -7.20 2.41
CA CYS A 126 4.52 -7.67 1.57
C CYS A 126 5.13 -8.98 2.09
N ARG A 127 5.27 -9.14 3.41
CA ARG A 127 5.71 -10.41 4.02
C ARG A 127 4.73 -11.53 3.69
N ASP A 128 3.43 -11.27 3.78
CA ASP A 128 2.41 -12.28 3.50
C ASP A 128 2.40 -12.66 2.01
N VAL A 129 2.61 -11.70 1.11
CA VAL A 129 2.82 -11.98 -0.34
C VAL A 129 4.04 -12.87 -0.55
N ALA A 130 5.16 -12.59 0.14
CA ALA A 130 6.37 -13.40 0.02
C ALA A 130 6.13 -14.84 0.52
N ALA A 131 5.37 -15.03 1.60
CA ALA A 131 5.01 -16.36 2.09
C ALA A 131 4.16 -17.15 1.07
N LEU A 132 3.21 -16.49 0.39
CA LEU A 132 2.44 -17.14 -0.68
C LEU A 132 3.30 -17.57 -1.86
N ALA A 133 4.36 -16.83 -2.17
CA ALA A 133 5.28 -17.19 -3.25
C ALA A 133 6.12 -18.46 -2.96
N GLU A 134 6.16 -18.93 -1.71
CA GLU A 134 6.85 -20.16 -1.29
C GLU A 134 5.94 -21.41 -1.28
N THR A 135 4.65 -21.26 -1.62
CA THR A 135 3.66 -22.36 -1.65
C THR A 135 3.75 -23.18 -2.94
#